data_AF-A0AAE6WHF5-F1
#
_entry.id   AF-A0AAE6WHF5-F1
#
_cell.length_a   1.000
_cell.length_b   1.000
_cell.length_c   1.000
_cell.angle_alpha   90.00
_cell.angle_beta   90.00
_cell.angle_gamma   90.00
#
_symmetry.space_group_name_H-M   'P 1'
#
loop_
_entity.id
_entity.type
_entity.pdbx_description
1 polymer ?
#
loop_
_entity_poly.entity_id
_entity_poly.type
_entity_poly.pdbx_seq_one_letter_code
_entity_poly.pdbx_strand_id
1 'polypeptide(L)'
;MVDLNANGKAPVPPYVAIDIISPKLPQSFLEEDGVFEAILSFTVYDKSKLDCLIKANELREKFGDQLTQDELEKQNIVLVERMEMQLRSVAETNAYAYMAGFDCRLRLQESYVGEGTGEILDIELNKGEITNE
;
A
#
# COMPACT_ATOMS: atom_id res chain seq x y z
N MET A 1 8.73 4.74 -2.56
CA MET A 1 7.41 4.08 -2.41
C MET A 1 6.46 4.83 -3.29
N VAL A 2 5.85 4.17 -4.27
CA VAL A 2 4.97 4.83 -5.25
C VAL A 2 3.61 4.16 -5.22
N ASP A 3 2.56 4.98 -5.13
CA ASP A 3 1.18 4.56 -5.29
C ASP A 3 0.90 4.33 -6.78
N LEU A 4 0.49 3.11 -7.17
CA LEU A 4 0.24 2.78 -8.57
C LEU A 4 -1.07 3.39 -9.10
N ASN A 5 -1.94 3.91 -8.24
CA ASN A 5 -3.16 4.60 -8.65
C ASN A 5 -2.94 6.07 -9.04
N ALA A 6 -1.71 6.58 -8.93
CA ALA A 6 -1.37 7.89 -9.45
C ALA A 6 -1.14 7.81 -10.96
N ASN A 7 -1.77 8.70 -11.75
CA ASN A 7 -1.60 8.88 -13.20
C ASN A 7 -0.16 9.33 -13.62
N GLY A 8 0.85 9.09 -12.79
CA GLY A 8 2.25 9.42 -13.04
C GLY A 8 2.97 8.36 -13.88
N LYS A 9 4.05 8.78 -14.53
CA LYS A 9 4.98 7.85 -15.17
C LYS A 9 5.60 6.94 -14.11
N ALA A 10 5.50 5.63 -14.33
CA ALA A 10 6.15 4.65 -13.45
C ALA A 10 7.66 4.95 -13.31
N PRO A 11 8.24 4.82 -12.10
CA PRO A 11 9.67 5.05 -11.89
C PRO A 11 10.53 4.08 -12.72
N VAL A 12 11.79 4.46 -12.92
CA VAL A 12 12.77 3.52 -13.47
C VAL A 12 13.15 2.51 -12.37
N PRO A 13 13.11 1.19 -12.64
CA PRO A 13 13.52 0.17 -11.67
C PRO A 13 14.97 0.37 -11.16
N PRO A 14 15.25 0.04 -9.89
CA PRO A 14 14.36 -0.65 -8.95
C PRO A 14 13.39 0.28 -8.19
N TYR A 15 12.16 -0.17 -7.99
CA TYR A 15 11.19 0.51 -7.13
C TYR A 15 10.21 -0.46 -6.47
N VAL A 16 9.50 0.02 -5.45
CA VAL A 16 8.43 -0.71 -4.75
C VAL A 16 7.12 0.03 -4.92
N ALA A 17 6.11 -0.69 -5.38
CA ALA A 17 4.72 -0.30 -5.39
C ALA A 17 3.98 -0.85 -4.18
N ILE A 18 3.00 -0.10 -3.70
CA ILE A 18 2.08 -0.55 -2.64
C ILE A 18 0.66 -0.40 -3.14
N ASP A 19 -0.12 -1.47 -2.98
CA ASP A 19 -1.53 -1.50 -3.32
C ASP A 19 -2.35 -1.98 -2.12
N ILE A 20 -3.54 -1.41 -1.93
CA ILE A 20 -4.52 -1.92 -0.97
C ILE A 20 -5.39 -2.95 -1.70
N ILE A 21 -5.25 -4.23 -1.37
CA ILE A 21 -6.00 -5.31 -2.04
C ILE A 21 -7.33 -5.59 -1.32
N SER A 22 -7.36 -5.38 -0.01
CA SER A 22 -8.59 -5.44 0.77
C SER A 22 -8.56 -4.34 1.83
N PRO A 23 -9.39 -3.29 1.72
CA PRO A 23 -9.28 -2.10 2.57
C PRO A 23 -9.93 -2.24 3.94
N LYS A 24 -10.95 -3.11 4.10
CA LYS A 24 -11.68 -3.26 5.36
C LYS A 24 -12.23 -4.67 5.51
N LEU A 25 -11.47 -5.50 6.21
CA LEU A 25 -11.90 -6.82 6.66
C LEU A 25 -12.52 -6.67 8.04
N PRO A 26 -13.79 -7.07 8.23
CA PRO A 26 -14.41 -7.08 9.53
C PRO A 26 -13.69 -8.12 10.39
N GLN A 27 -13.27 -7.69 11.56
CA GLN A 27 -12.88 -8.60 12.62
C GLN A 27 -14.17 -9.03 13.37
N SER A 28 -14.06 -9.99 14.29
CA SER A 28 -15.20 -10.75 14.85
C SER A 28 -16.19 -9.90 15.66
N PHE A 29 -17.42 -10.40 15.87
CA PHE A 29 -18.61 -9.69 16.39
C PHE A 29 -18.52 -9.06 17.82
N LEU A 30 -17.35 -9.05 18.47
CA LEU A 30 -17.16 -8.69 19.89
C LEU A 30 -16.31 -7.41 20.12
N GLU A 31 -16.12 -6.57 19.11
CA GLU A 31 -14.93 -5.72 19.04
C GLU A 31 -15.06 -4.24 19.38
N GLU A 32 -13.89 -3.68 19.72
CA GLU A 32 -13.59 -2.27 19.98
C GLU A 32 -13.93 -1.39 18.76
N ASP A 33 -14.66 -0.30 19.00
CA ASP A 33 -15.09 0.62 17.95
C ASP A 33 -13.88 1.22 17.19
N GLY A 34 -13.87 1.02 15.87
CA GLY A 34 -12.91 1.64 14.96
C GLY A 34 -11.65 0.82 14.65
N VAL A 35 -11.55 -0.44 15.08
CA VAL A 35 -10.47 -1.34 14.63
C VAL A 35 -10.90 -2.10 13.37
N PHE A 36 -10.01 -2.22 12.39
CA PHE A 36 -10.23 -3.04 11.20
C PHE A 36 -8.93 -3.66 10.69
N GLU A 37 -9.06 -4.66 9.82
CA GLU A 37 -7.89 -5.21 9.14
C GLU A 37 -7.89 -4.85 7.65
N ALA A 38 -6.71 -4.66 7.09
CA ALA A 38 -6.50 -4.42 5.67
C ALA A 38 -5.37 -5.31 5.15
N ILE A 39 -5.46 -5.69 3.87
CA ILE A 39 -4.39 -6.39 3.17
C ILE A 39 -3.69 -5.39 2.26
N LEU A 40 -2.42 -5.13 2.56
CA LEU A 40 -1.51 -4.34 1.73
C LEU A 40 -0.61 -5.27 0.94
N SER A 41 -0.39 -4.92 -0.31
CA SER A 41 0.42 -5.67 -1.25
C SER A 41 1.65 -4.87 -1.64
N PHE A 42 2.82 -5.48 -1.50
CA PHE A 42 4.10 -4.87 -1.83
C PHE A 42 4.66 -5.55 -3.08
N THR A 43 4.82 -4.79 -4.17
CA THR A 43 5.41 -5.29 -5.41
C THR A 43 6.75 -4.61 -5.67
N VAL A 44 7.82 -5.40 -5.73
CA VAL A 44 9.14 -4.95 -6.14
C VAL A 44 9.28 -5.13 -7.64
N TYR A 45 9.80 -4.09 -8.30
CA TYR A 45 10.13 -4.09 -9.72
C TYR A 45 11.64 -3.99 -9.89
N ASP A 46 12.23 -4.87 -10.71
CA ASP A 46 13.66 -4.82 -11.04
C ASP A 46 13.94 -5.31 -12.48
N LYS A 47 15.01 -4.84 -13.10
CA LYS A 47 15.46 -5.33 -14.42
C LYS A 47 16.06 -6.73 -14.34
N SER A 48 16.56 -7.13 -13.18
CA SER A 48 17.15 -8.44 -12.92
C SER A 48 16.19 -9.30 -12.11
N LYS A 49 15.86 -10.50 -12.62
CA LYS A 49 14.97 -11.43 -11.92
C LYS A 49 15.51 -11.84 -10.55
N LEU A 50 16.82 -12.11 -10.47
CA LEU A 50 17.46 -12.50 -9.23
C LEU A 50 17.40 -11.36 -8.21
N ASP A 51 17.73 -10.14 -8.62
CA ASP A 51 17.70 -8.98 -7.72
C ASP A 51 16.28 -8.63 -7.30
N CYS A 52 15.29 -8.79 -8.19
CA CYS A 52 13.88 -8.63 -7.86
C CYS A 52 13.45 -9.57 -6.73
N LEU A 53 13.83 -10.85 -6.82
CA LEU A 53 13.51 -11.87 -5.82
C LEU A 53 14.21 -11.61 -4.50
N ILE A 54 15.50 -11.26 -4.54
CA ILE A 54 16.29 -10.94 -3.34
C ILE A 54 15.67 -9.74 -2.62
N LYS A 55 15.43 -8.63 -3.33
CA LYS A 55 14.88 -7.39 -2.75
C LYS A 55 13.46 -7.59 -2.21
N ALA A 56 12.61 -8.35 -2.91
CA ALA A 56 11.28 -8.68 -2.43
C ALA A 56 11.33 -9.51 -1.13
N ASN A 57 12.24 -10.48 -1.05
CA ASN A 57 12.41 -11.28 0.15
C ASN A 57 13.04 -10.48 1.30
N GLU A 58 14.04 -9.64 1.05
CA GLU A 58 14.61 -8.74 2.05
C GLU A 58 13.57 -7.78 2.63
N LEU A 59 12.74 -7.18 1.77
CA LEU A 59 11.64 -6.32 2.21
C LEU A 59 10.63 -7.10 3.05
N ARG A 60 10.27 -8.31 2.62
CA ARG A 60 9.41 -9.21 3.39
C ARG A 60 10.02 -9.52 4.75
N GLU A 61 11.30 -9.87 4.81
CA GLU A 61 11.98 -10.19 6.05
C GLU A 61 11.99 -9.02 7.04
N LYS A 62 12.15 -7.78 6.54
CA LYS A 62 12.04 -6.58 7.38
C LYS A 62 10.72 -6.47 8.13
N PHE A 63 9.59 -6.89 7.56
CA PHE A 63 8.32 -6.89 8.28
C PHE A 63 8.29 -7.89 9.45
N GLY A 64 9.15 -8.89 9.45
CA GLY A 64 9.32 -9.83 10.56
C GLY A 64 10.29 -9.33 11.64
N ASP A 65 11.10 -8.32 11.36
CA ASP A 65 12.08 -7.79 12.31
C ASP A 65 11.40 -7.02 13.46
N GLN A 66 11.90 -7.23 14.68
CA GLN A 66 11.35 -6.57 15.88
C GLN A 66 11.31 -5.04 15.74
N LEU A 67 12.37 -4.43 15.19
CA LEU A 67 12.44 -2.98 15.01
C LEU A 67 11.31 -2.45 14.12
N THR A 68 10.96 -3.17 13.06
CA THR A 68 9.87 -2.77 12.17
C THR A 68 8.53 -2.93 12.87
N GLN A 69 8.34 -4.01 13.63
CA GLN A 69 7.13 -4.22 14.40
C GLN A 69 6.95 -3.12 15.47
N ASP A 70 8.02 -2.76 16.19
CA ASP A 70 8.01 -1.67 17.16
C ASP A 70 7.61 -0.33 16.51
N GLU A 71 8.09 -0.03 15.29
CA GLU A 71 7.69 1.20 14.59
C GLU A 71 6.24 1.16 14.08
N LEU A 72 5.74 0.00 13.67
CA LEU A 72 4.33 -0.16 13.30
C LEU A 72 3.43 0.04 14.53
N GLU A 73 3.79 -0.54 15.67
CA GLU A 73 3.03 -0.42 16.92
C GLU A 73 2.96 1.03 17.43
N LYS A 74 4.05 1.81 17.29
CA LYS A 74 4.03 3.25 17.60
C LYS A 74 3.03 4.05 16.76
N GLN A 75 2.62 3.52 15.62
CA GLN A 75 1.59 4.10 14.75
C GLN A 75 0.21 3.44 14.93
N ASN A 76 0.03 2.61 15.96
CA ASN A 76 -1.16 1.78 16.20
C ASN A 76 -1.46 0.81 15.05
N ILE A 77 -0.42 0.30 14.40
CA ILE A 77 -0.51 -0.71 13.33
C ILE A 77 0.05 -2.02 13.87
N VAL A 78 -0.70 -3.11 13.73
CA VAL A 78 -0.24 -4.45 14.11
C VAL A 78 -0.13 -5.31 12.85
N LEU A 79 1.04 -5.93 12.65
CA LEU A 79 1.21 -6.94 11.61
C LEU A 79 0.54 -8.24 12.08
N VAL A 80 -0.58 -8.59 11.46
CA VAL A 80 -1.35 -9.80 11.78
C VAL A 80 -0.78 -11.00 11.05
N GLU A 81 -0.46 -10.83 9.76
CA GLU A 81 0.05 -11.91 8.93
C GLU A 81 0.98 -11.35 7.85
N ARG A 82 2.08 -12.06 7.61
CA ARG A 82 3.01 -11.81 6.50
C ARG A 82 2.99 -13.01 5.57
N MET A 83 2.36 -12.85 4.41
CA MET A 83 2.18 -13.95 3.45
C MET A 83 3.49 -14.31 2.74
N GLU A 84 3.51 -15.47 2.07
CA GLU A 84 4.66 -15.90 1.28
C GLU A 84 4.93 -14.97 0.10
N MET A 85 6.21 -14.89 -0.30
CA MET A 85 6.60 -14.14 -1.48
C MET A 85 6.18 -14.91 -2.75
N GLN A 86 5.69 -14.16 -3.73
CA GLN A 86 5.20 -14.68 -4.99
C GLN A 86 5.82 -13.92 -6.16
N LEU A 87 6.19 -14.65 -7.20
CA LEU A 87 6.49 -14.07 -8.50
C LEU A 87 5.19 -13.55 -9.12
N ARG A 88 5.20 -12.29 -9.56
CA ARG A 88 4.07 -11.68 -10.24
C ARG A 88 4.39 -11.68 -11.74
N SER A 89 3.66 -12.48 -12.50
CA SER A 89 3.83 -12.59 -13.95
C SER A 89 2.99 -11.52 -14.64
N VAL A 90 3.58 -10.78 -15.59
CA VAL A 90 2.82 -10.11 -16.64
C VAL A 90 2.88 -10.99 -17.88
N ALA A 91 1.71 -11.49 -18.30
CA ALA A 91 1.56 -12.30 -19.49
C ALA A 91 1.59 -11.43 -20.76
N GLU A 92 2.59 -10.56 -20.95
CA GLU A 92 2.79 -9.87 -22.24
C GLU A 92 4.27 -9.69 -22.58
N THR A 93 4.54 -9.88 -23.86
CA THR A 93 5.82 -10.06 -24.57
C THR A 93 6.83 -8.91 -24.47
N ASN A 94 6.59 -7.90 -23.63
CA ASN A 94 7.38 -6.67 -23.49
C ASN A 94 7.54 -6.21 -22.01
N ALA A 95 7.60 -7.14 -21.05
CA ALA A 95 7.75 -6.78 -19.64
C ALA A 95 8.99 -5.89 -19.40
N TYR A 96 8.76 -4.62 -19.03
CA TYR A 96 9.78 -3.60 -18.77
C TYR A 96 10.65 -3.90 -17.53
N ALA A 97 10.14 -4.74 -16.62
CA ALA A 97 10.81 -5.20 -15.41
C ALA A 97 10.22 -6.54 -14.95
N TYR A 98 10.98 -7.30 -14.17
CA TYR A 98 10.49 -8.41 -13.36
C TYR A 98 9.75 -7.89 -12.13
N MET A 99 8.79 -8.68 -11.66
CA MET A 99 7.93 -8.33 -10.54
C MET A 99 7.86 -9.48 -9.54
N ALA A 100 8.15 -9.19 -8.29
CA ALA A 100 8.01 -10.12 -7.17
C ALA A 100 7.45 -9.34 -5.98
N GLY A 101 6.61 -9.98 -5.18
CA GLY A 101 5.95 -9.28 -4.09
C GLY A 101 5.38 -10.21 -3.04
N PHE A 102 4.85 -9.62 -2.00
CA PHE A 102 4.20 -10.33 -0.89
C PHE A 102 3.11 -9.43 -0.34
N ASP A 103 2.19 -10.03 0.41
CA ASP A 103 1.07 -9.32 1.01
C ASP A 103 1.19 -9.39 2.54
N CYS A 104 0.74 -8.33 3.20
CA CYS A 104 0.65 -8.23 4.65
C CYS A 104 -0.79 -7.95 5.06
N ARG A 105 -1.29 -8.73 6.01
CA ARG A 105 -2.51 -8.40 6.76
C ARG A 105 -2.11 -7.52 7.94
N LEU A 106 -2.61 -6.30 7.95
CA LEU A 106 -2.38 -5.32 9.00
C LEU A 106 -3.69 -5.06 9.73
N ARG A 107 -3.63 -4.94 11.05
CA ARG A 107 -4.70 -4.35 11.86
C ARG A 107 -4.39 -2.88 12.05
N LEU A 108 -5.40 -2.06 11.79
CA LEU A 108 -5.34 -0.61 11.77
C LEU A 108 -6.42 -0.05 12.70
N GLN A 109 -6.11 1.07 13.33
CA GLN A 109 -7.08 1.87 14.06
C GLN A 109 -7.60 2.98 13.15
N GLU A 110 -8.93 3.11 13.00
CA GLU A 110 -9.54 4.29 12.38
C GLU A 110 -9.13 5.53 13.16
N SER A 111 -8.50 6.47 12.46
CA SER A 111 -8.37 7.83 12.96
C SER A 111 -9.76 8.46 12.93
N TYR A 112 -10.45 8.51 14.08
CA TYR A 112 -11.63 9.35 14.20
C TYR A 112 -11.23 10.77 13.81
N VAL A 113 -11.74 11.25 12.68
CA VAL A 113 -11.78 12.68 12.40
C VAL A 113 -12.73 13.22 13.46
N GLY A 114 -12.18 13.87 14.49
CA GLY A 114 -12.94 14.27 15.66
C GLY A 114 -14.21 15.05 15.27
N GLU A 115 -15.25 14.95 16.09
CA GLU A 115 -16.43 15.81 16.02
C GLU A 115 -15.96 17.27 15.88
N GLY A 116 -15.99 17.81 14.66
CA GLY A 116 -15.50 19.17 14.40
C GLY A 116 -14.63 19.37 13.16
N THR A 117 -14.17 18.32 12.46
CA THR A 117 -13.72 18.52 11.06
C THR A 117 -14.97 18.66 10.20
N GLY A 118 -15.36 19.91 9.95
CA GLY A 118 -16.61 20.28 9.30
C GLY A 118 -16.88 19.49 8.03
N GLU A 119 -18.15 19.15 7.82
CA GLU A 119 -18.64 18.68 6.54
C GLU A 119 -18.22 19.68 5.45
N ILE A 120 -17.75 19.17 4.31
CA ILE A 120 -17.62 20.00 3.11
C ILE A 120 -19.04 20.27 2.62
N LEU A 121 -19.63 21.37 3.11
CA LEU A 121 -20.98 21.80 2.77
C LEU A 121 -21.05 22.45 1.40
N ASP A 122 -19.92 22.96 0.89
CA ASP A 122 -19.85 23.63 -0.40
C ASP A 122 -18.46 23.47 -1.04
N ILE A 123 -18.44 23.40 -2.37
CA ILE A 123 -17.23 23.35 -3.20
C ILE A 123 -17.36 24.45 -4.25
N GLU A 124 -16.70 25.59 -4.01
CA GLU A 124 -16.56 26.62 -5.03
C GLU A 124 -15.52 26.20 -6.07
N LEU A 125 -16.01 25.77 -7.23
CA LEU A 125 -15.17 25.56 -8.41
C LEU A 125 -14.86 26.91 -9.05
N ASN A 126 -13.62 27.38 -8.91
CA ASN A 126 -13.12 28.51 -9.68
C ASN A 126 -13.13 28.14 -11.18
N LYS A 127 -14.17 28.59 -11.89
CA LYS A 127 -14.20 28.60 -13.35
C LYS A 127 -13.20 29.65 -13.81
N GLY A 128 -11.96 29.22 -14.05
CA GLY A 128 -11.04 30.02 -14.85
C GLY A 128 -11.72 30.35 -16.18
N GLU A 129 -11.87 31.63 -16.48
CA GLU A 129 -12.38 32.09 -17.76
C GLU A 129 -11.46 31.56 -18.86
N ILE A 130 -12.00 30.70 -19.72
CA ILE A 130 -11.35 30.36 -20.99
C ILE A 130 -11.57 31.57 -21.88
N THR A 131 -10.60 32.50 -21.88
CA THR A 131 -10.51 33.53 -22.92
C THR A 131 -10.06 32.83 -24.20
N ASN A 132 -10.99 32.63 -25.13
CA ASN A 132 -10.66 32.38 -26.53
C ASN A 132 -10.29 33.72 -27.17
N GLU A 133 -8.99 34.01 -27.25
CA GLU A 133 -8.42 34.92 -28.26
C GLU A 133 -7.61 34.10 -29.27
#